data_AF-A0A1W5CV95-F1
#
_entry.id   AF-A0A1W5CV95-F1
#
_cell.length_a   1.000
_cell.length_b   1.000
_cell.length_c   1.000
_cell.angle_alpha   90.00
_cell.angle_beta   90.00
_cell.angle_gamma   90.00
#
_symmetry.space_group_name_H-M   'P 1'
#
loop_
_entity.id
_entity.type
_entity.pdbx_description
1 polymer ?
#
loop_
_entity_poly.entity_id
_entity_poly.type
_entity_poly.pdbx_seq_one_letter_code
_entity_poly.pdbx_strand_id
1 'polypeptide(L)'
;MRKVLNYIIDHVFLPLKLPQKEDDSQDKKSTLLIEELRAALSLLQAHIPDQERSGWIPCIKMVSNMLKLQDPFGGLVAEKVETTLRKMIEGDILPMHIRGQKAALIIRRFPSQYSFESFEVLPTTEAVIRTRGQLRRCFPGPAVVINQDRIADTSFLKPLAELLVKLDAETPEEVLPTTTKAGSKVIEVRDTVHPRFVTELLTGIL
;
A
#
# COMPACT_ATOMS: atom_id res chain seq x y z
N MET A 1 15.38 15.27 -12.95
CA MET A 1 14.93 16.44 -12.17
C MET A 1 13.58 17.00 -12.63
N ARG A 2 13.43 17.66 -13.79
CA ARG A 2 12.13 18.29 -14.19
C ARG A 2 10.91 17.37 -14.21
N LYS A 3 11.04 16.11 -14.65
CA LYS A 3 9.91 15.15 -14.71
C LYS A 3 9.44 14.67 -13.33
N VAL A 4 10.35 14.59 -12.35
CA VAL A 4 10.02 14.15 -10.97
C VAL A 4 9.32 15.27 -10.24
N LEU A 5 9.81 16.51 -10.37
CA LEU A 5 9.18 17.67 -9.79
C LEU A 5 7.75 17.89 -10.32
N ASN A 6 7.53 17.75 -11.64
CA ASN A 6 6.17 17.84 -12.19
C ASN A 6 5.25 16.77 -11.61
N TYR A 7 5.73 15.53 -11.46
CA TYR A 7 4.95 14.47 -10.84
C TYR A 7 4.59 14.79 -9.38
N ILE A 8 5.52 15.30 -8.58
CA ILE A 8 5.23 15.75 -7.21
C ILE A 8 4.20 16.88 -7.22
N ILE A 9 4.35 17.88 -8.09
CA ILE A 9 3.41 18.99 -8.22
C ILE A 9 2.01 18.46 -8.55
N ASP A 10 1.90 17.62 -9.57
CA ASP A 10 0.64 17.11 -10.09
C ASP A 10 -0.07 16.18 -9.10
N HIS A 11 0.67 15.43 -8.27
CA HIS A 11 0.11 14.38 -7.40
C HIS A 11 0.12 14.69 -5.90
N VAL A 12 0.85 15.71 -5.44
CA VAL A 12 0.91 16.13 -4.03
C VAL A 12 0.25 17.50 -3.82
N PHE A 13 0.55 18.47 -4.68
CA PHE A 13 0.05 19.85 -4.53
C PHE A 13 -1.26 20.10 -5.28
N LEU A 14 -1.60 19.23 -6.25
CA LEU A 14 -2.87 19.23 -6.98
C LEU A 14 -3.23 20.61 -7.59
N PRO A 15 -2.40 21.16 -8.51
CA PRO A 15 -2.66 22.46 -9.12
C PRO A 15 -3.96 22.47 -9.94
N LEU A 16 -4.50 23.67 -10.19
CA LEU A 16 -5.76 23.85 -10.93
C LEU A 16 -5.80 23.16 -12.30
N LYS A 17 -4.65 23.00 -12.97
CA LYS A 17 -4.53 22.29 -14.24
C LYS A 17 -3.80 20.97 -14.02
N LEU A 18 -4.55 19.92 -13.71
CA LEU A 18 -4.02 18.56 -13.61
C LEU A 18 -3.84 17.91 -14.99
N PRO A 19 -2.91 16.94 -15.12
CA PRO A 19 -2.85 16.06 -16.28
C PRO A 19 -4.21 15.43 -16.59
N GLN A 20 -4.60 15.43 -17.87
CA GLN A 20 -5.89 14.90 -18.34
C GLN A 20 -5.80 13.46 -18.86
N LYS A 21 -4.63 12.83 -18.70
CA LYS A 21 -4.37 11.45 -19.11
C LYS A 21 -3.78 10.71 -17.92
N GLU A 22 -4.03 9.41 -17.88
CA GLU A 22 -3.37 8.53 -16.93
C GLU A 22 -1.86 8.58 -17.14
N ASP A 23 -1.12 8.58 -16.03
CA ASP A 23 0.33 8.62 -16.06
C ASP A 23 0.86 7.20 -16.37
N ASP A 24 1.33 6.96 -17.60
CA ASP A 24 1.81 5.65 -18.10
C ASP A 24 3.05 5.06 -17.37
N SER A 25 3.47 5.65 -16.25
CA SER A 25 4.73 5.33 -15.54
C SER A 25 4.56 5.32 -14.02
N GLN A 26 3.41 4.86 -13.55
CA GLN A 26 3.03 4.85 -12.14
C GLN A 26 4.10 4.20 -11.24
N ASP A 27 4.68 3.07 -11.65
CA ASP A 27 5.55 2.30 -10.73
C ASP A 27 6.88 3.02 -10.43
N LYS A 28 7.64 3.41 -11.47
CA LYS A 28 8.91 4.12 -11.27
C LYS A 28 8.71 5.47 -10.59
N LYS A 29 7.60 6.16 -10.87
CA LYS A 29 7.32 7.47 -10.29
C LYS A 29 6.82 7.37 -8.84
N SER A 30 6.12 6.30 -8.48
CA SER A 30 5.69 6.04 -7.09
C SER A 30 6.88 5.79 -6.17
N THR A 31 7.87 4.99 -6.60
CA THR A 31 9.10 4.78 -5.82
C THR A 31 9.83 6.10 -5.58
N LEU A 32 9.91 6.98 -6.58
CA LEU A 32 10.51 8.31 -6.43
C LEU A 32 9.79 9.20 -5.42
N LEU A 33 8.46 9.13 -5.31
CA LEU A 33 7.72 9.86 -4.27
C LEU A 33 8.07 9.34 -2.87
N ILE A 34 8.22 8.02 -2.70
CA ILE A 34 8.61 7.43 -1.42
C ILE A 34 10.05 7.82 -1.06
N GLU A 35 10.96 7.87 -2.04
CA GLU A 35 12.34 8.37 -1.85
C GLU A 35 12.36 9.83 -1.42
N GLU A 36 11.59 10.69 -2.08
CA GLU A 36 11.49 12.11 -1.75
C GLU A 36 10.87 12.32 -0.36
N LEU A 37 9.81 11.56 -0.02
CA LEU A 37 9.21 11.59 1.31
C LEU A 37 10.21 11.18 2.38
N ARG A 38 11.01 10.12 2.14
CA ARG A 38 12.07 9.69 3.05
C ARG A 38 13.11 10.79 3.24
N ALA A 39 13.54 11.45 2.16
CA ALA A 39 14.50 12.54 2.21
C ALA A 39 13.94 13.72 3.01
N ALA A 40 12.70 14.13 2.74
CA ALA A 40 12.02 15.20 3.46
C ALA A 40 11.86 14.89 4.95
N LEU A 41 11.47 13.66 5.32
CA LEU A 41 11.37 13.24 6.73
C LEU A 41 12.74 13.25 7.44
N SER A 42 13.80 12.86 6.73
CA SER A 42 15.16 12.88 7.27
C SER A 42 15.66 14.32 7.52
N LEU A 43 15.34 15.25 6.61
CA LEU A 43 15.62 16.67 6.78
C LEU A 43 14.79 17.28 7.91
N LEU A 44 13.51 16.91 8.01
CA LEU A 44 12.62 17.37 9.08
C LEU A 44 13.13 16.92 10.45
N GLN A 45 13.67 15.70 10.56
CA GLN A 45 14.24 15.18 11.81
C GLN A 45 15.29 16.11 12.43
N ALA A 46 16.12 16.76 11.61
CA ALA A 46 17.13 17.71 12.09
C ALA A 46 16.52 18.95 12.76
N HIS A 47 15.27 19.28 12.43
CA HIS A 47 14.55 20.45 12.92
C HIS A 47 13.54 20.13 14.03
N ILE A 48 13.31 18.85 14.33
CA ILE A 48 12.40 18.42 15.40
C ILE A 48 13.12 18.51 16.77
N PRO A 49 12.47 19.05 17.83
CA PRO A 49 13.02 19.04 19.19
C PRO A 49 13.32 17.64 19.70
N ASP A 50 14.39 17.47 20.49
CA ASP A 50 14.84 16.14 20.93
C ASP A 50 13.75 15.34 21.67
N GLN A 51 12.85 16.01 22.40
CA GLN A 51 11.74 15.35 23.09
C GLN A 51 10.75 14.66 22.14
N GLU A 52 10.60 15.17 20.91
CA GLU A 52 9.66 14.66 19.92
C GLU A 52 10.31 13.68 18.92
N ARG A 53 11.64 13.69 18.80
CA ARG A 53 12.38 12.88 17.81
C ARG A 53 12.10 11.39 17.90
N SER A 54 11.89 10.87 19.11
CA SER A 54 11.62 9.44 19.35
C SER A 54 10.35 8.96 18.63
N GLY A 55 9.32 9.80 18.54
CA GLY A 55 8.08 9.50 17.82
C GLY A 55 8.22 9.50 16.30
N TRP A 56 9.24 10.17 15.75
CA TRP A 56 9.45 10.27 14.31
C TRP A 56 10.37 9.19 13.73
N ILE A 57 11.21 8.57 14.55
CA ILE A 57 12.09 7.47 14.13
C ILE A 57 11.29 6.32 13.50
N PRO A 58 10.17 5.84 14.08
CA PRO A 58 9.32 4.84 13.46
C PRO A 58 8.80 5.27 12.09
N CYS A 59 8.42 6.53 11.89
CA CYS A 59 7.92 7.04 10.60
C CYS A 59 9.00 6.98 9.51
N ILE A 60 10.23 7.40 9.82
CA ILE A 60 11.35 7.34 8.86
C ILE A 60 11.69 5.89 8.53
N LYS A 61 11.72 5.02 9.54
CA LYS A 61 11.96 3.57 9.37
C LYS A 61 10.86 2.92 8.53
N MET A 62 9.61 3.27 8.78
CA MET A 62 8.43 2.79 8.06
C MET A 62 8.53 3.11 6.55
N VAL A 63 8.77 4.38 6.19
CA VAL A 63 8.93 4.80 4.78
C VAL A 63 10.17 4.16 4.15
N SER A 64 11.27 4.03 4.90
CA SER A 64 12.48 3.36 4.42
C SER A 64 12.25 1.86 4.13
N ASN A 65 11.44 1.20 4.95
CA ASN A 65 11.07 -0.19 4.74
C ASN A 65 10.21 -0.37 3.48
N MET A 66 9.31 0.56 3.15
CA MET A 66 8.53 0.50 1.90
C MET A 66 9.44 0.40 0.68
N LEU A 67 10.50 1.21 0.62
CA LEU A 67 11.52 1.15 -0.45
C LEU A 67 12.31 -0.16 -0.40
N LYS A 68 12.66 -0.63 0.80
CA LYS A 68 13.43 -1.85 0.98
C LYS A 68 12.70 -3.08 0.46
N LEU A 69 11.37 -3.13 0.55
CA LEU A 69 10.58 -4.26 0.06
C LEU A 69 10.56 -4.38 -1.47
N GLN A 70 10.84 -3.28 -2.18
CA GLN A 70 10.66 -3.19 -3.62
C GLN A 70 11.89 -3.62 -4.42
N ASP A 71 11.69 -4.10 -5.64
CA ASP A 71 12.69 -4.23 -6.69
C ASP A 71 12.91 -2.88 -7.44
N PRO A 72 13.86 -2.78 -8.39
CA PRO A 72 14.09 -1.56 -9.17
C PRO A 72 12.90 -1.09 -10.03
N PHE A 73 11.86 -1.91 -10.17
CA PHE A 73 10.63 -1.61 -10.90
C PHE A 73 9.46 -1.33 -9.94
N GLY A 74 9.70 -1.26 -8.62
CA GLY A 74 8.69 -0.91 -7.61
C GLY A 74 7.86 -2.11 -7.11
N GLY A 75 8.16 -3.34 -7.54
CA GLY A 75 7.40 -4.52 -7.13
C GLY A 75 7.93 -5.19 -5.88
N LEU A 76 7.03 -5.80 -5.09
CA LEU A 76 7.43 -6.49 -3.86
C LEU A 76 8.31 -7.71 -4.15
N VAL A 77 9.31 -7.94 -3.30
CA VAL A 77 10.21 -9.11 -3.38
C VAL A 77 10.02 -9.99 -2.15
N ALA A 78 9.68 -11.27 -2.37
CA ALA A 78 9.25 -12.18 -1.31
C ALA A 78 10.31 -12.35 -0.20
N GLU A 79 11.57 -12.54 -0.59
CA GLU A 79 12.70 -12.65 0.36
C GLU A 79 12.84 -11.38 1.22
N LYS A 80 12.62 -10.19 0.63
CA LYS A 80 12.70 -8.92 1.34
C LYS A 80 11.52 -8.73 2.29
N VAL A 81 10.33 -9.17 1.89
CA VAL A 81 9.12 -9.19 2.74
C VAL A 81 9.34 -10.10 3.94
N GLU A 82 9.74 -11.36 3.72
CA GLU A 82 10.03 -12.32 4.79
C GLU A 82 11.08 -11.76 5.76
N THR A 83 12.22 -11.32 5.21
CA THR A 83 13.34 -10.83 6.01
C THR A 83 12.95 -9.59 6.82
N THR A 84 12.12 -8.71 6.25
CA THR A 84 11.69 -7.49 6.94
C THR A 84 10.70 -7.80 8.05
N LEU A 85 9.70 -8.65 7.80
CA LEU A 85 8.72 -9.09 8.80
C LEU A 85 9.38 -9.77 10.01
N ARG A 86 10.32 -10.67 9.74
CA ARG A 86 11.06 -11.39 10.78
C ARG A 86 11.94 -10.47 11.64
N LYS A 87 12.42 -9.37 11.07
CA LYS A 87 13.29 -8.39 11.75
C LYS A 87 12.52 -7.24 12.42
N MET A 88 11.19 -7.20 12.31
CA MET A 88 10.40 -6.19 13.00
C MET A 88 10.54 -6.34 14.51
N ILE A 89 10.81 -5.22 15.18
CA ILE A 89 10.80 -5.10 16.64
C ILE A 89 9.52 -4.43 17.11
N GLU A 90 9.22 -4.52 18.41
CA GLU A 90 8.05 -3.86 19.00
C GLU A 90 7.98 -2.37 18.62
N GLY A 91 6.79 -1.95 18.18
CA GLY A 91 6.53 -0.60 17.70
C GLY A 91 6.81 -0.39 16.20
N ASP A 92 7.40 -1.36 15.51
CA ASP A 92 7.61 -1.26 14.06
C ASP A 92 6.29 -1.30 13.29
N ILE A 93 6.25 -0.52 12.22
CA ILE A 93 5.13 -0.43 11.28
C ILE A 93 5.68 -0.71 9.88
N LEU A 94 5.01 -1.60 9.15
CA LEU A 94 5.36 -1.98 7.78
C LEU A 94 4.15 -1.78 6.86
N PRO A 95 4.09 -0.67 6.10
CA PRO A 95 3.08 -0.43 5.09
C PRO A 95 3.49 -1.12 3.80
N MET A 96 2.52 -1.69 3.11
CA MET A 96 2.66 -2.24 1.76
C MET A 96 1.50 -1.74 0.90
N HIS A 97 1.83 -1.21 -0.27
CA HIS A 97 0.86 -0.99 -1.33
C HIS A 97 0.81 -2.28 -2.15
N ILE A 98 -0.36 -2.92 -2.21
CA ILE A 98 -0.61 -4.12 -3.00
C ILE A 98 -1.24 -3.67 -4.32
N ARG A 99 -0.40 -3.40 -5.32
CA ARG A 99 -0.77 -2.65 -6.53
C ARG A 99 -1.82 -3.36 -7.36
N GLY A 100 -1.65 -4.67 -7.55
CA GLY A 100 -2.58 -5.53 -8.29
C GLY A 100 -3.99 -5.57 -7.70
N GLN A 101 -4.15 -5.21 -6.43
CA GLN A 101 -5.45 -5.22 -5.74
C GLN A 101 -6.00 -3.82 -5.45
N LYS A 102 -5.28 -2.74 -5.77
CA LYS A 102 -5.62 -1.36 -5.35
C LYS A 102 -5.90 -1.27 -3.84
N ALA A 103 -5.15 -2.04 -3.06
CA ALA A 103 -5.29 -2.16 -1.62
C ALA A 103 -3.97 -1.83 -0.92
N ALA A 104 -4.06 -1.49 0.36
CA ALA A 104 -2.92 -1.32 1.23
C ALA A 104 -3.04 -2.24 2.43
N LEU A 105 -1.88 -2.66 2.93
CA LEU A 105 -1.73 -3.47 4.13
C LEU A 105 -0.75 -2.77 5.07
N ILE A 106 -1.18 -2.51 6.29
CA ILE A 106 -0.31 -2.02 7.37
C ILE A 106 -0.11 -3.16 8.35
N ILE A 107 1.14 -3.56 8.53
CA ILE A 107 1.50 -4.56 9.53
C ILE A 107 2.15 -3.85 10.71
N ARG A 108 1.64 -4.06 11.93
CA ARG A 108 2.22 -3.49 13.15
C ARG A 108 2.75 -4.59 14.05
N ARG A 109 3.91 -4.33 14.65
CA ARG A 109 4.53 -5.25 15.62
C ARG A 109 4.22 -4.81 17.05
N PHE A 110 3.45 -5.63 17.76
CA PHE A 110 3.19 -5.54 19.20
C PHE A 110 4.16 -6.47 19.97
N PRO A 111 4.19 -6.52 21.31
CA PRO A 111 5.13 -7.37 22.05
C PRO A 111 5.12 -8.86 21.66
N SER A 112 3.95 -9.48 21.54
CA SER A 112 3.79 -10.93 21.27
C SER A 112 3.01 -11.23 19.98
N GLN A 113 2.62 -10.19 19.25
CA GLN A 113 1.66 -10.29 18.15
C GLN A 113 2.00 -9.34 17.01
N TYR A 114 1.37 -9.58 15.86
CA TYR A 114 1.36 -8.72 14.70
C TYR A 114 -0.09 -8.41 14.33
N SER A 115 -0.43 -7.13 14.08
CA SER A 115 -1.69 -6.78 13.42
C SER A 115 -1.47 -6.67 11.92
N PHE A 116 -2.45 -7.12 11.15
CA PHE A 116 -2.54 -7.00 9.71
C PHE A 116 -3.79 -6.19 9.40
N GLU A 117 -3.62 -4.91 9.08
CA GLU A 117 -4.69 -3.94 8.84
C GLU A 117 -4.79 -3.64 7.34
N SER A 118 -5.87 -4.06 6.69
CA SER A 118 -6.06 -3.85 5.25
C SER A 118 -7.06 -2.74 4.95
N PHE A 119 -6.93 -2.09 3.80
CA PHE A 119 -7.91 -1.13 3.31
C PHE A 119 -7.77 -0.83 1.81
N GLU A 120 -8.81 -0.26 1.23
CA GLU A 120 -8.87 0.11 -0.19
C GLU A 120 -8.15 1.43 -0.44
N VAL A 121 -7.25 1.49 -1.42
CA VAL A 121 -6.52 2.73 -1.74
C VAL A 121 -7.37 3.68 -2.58
N LEU A 122 -8.26 3.15 -3.42
CA LEU A 122 -9.12 3.93 -4.32
C LEU A 122 -10.60 3.85 -3.94
N PRO A 123 -11.36 4.95 -4.00
CA PRO A 123 -12.81 4.90 -3.88
C PRO A 123 -13.43 4.32 -5.15
N THR A 124 -14.62 3.73 -5.04
CA THR A 124 -15.37 3.27 -6.21
C THR A 124 -15.88 4.47 -7.02
N THR A 125 -16.06 4.27 -8.33
CA THR A 125 -16.60 5.30 -9.23
C THR A 125 -17.97 5.77 -8.77
N GLU A 126 -18.81 4.82 -8.35
CA GLU A 126 -20.13 5.10 -7.82
C GLU A 126 -20.08 6.01 -6.57
N ALA A 127 -19.18 5.71 -5.61
CA ALA A 127 -19.03 6.52 -4.41
C ALA A 127 -18.62 7.96 -4.75
N VAL A 128 -17.73 8.14 -5.73
CA VAL A 128 -17.31 9.46 -6.20
C VAL A 128 -18.49 10.21 -6.85
N ILE A 129 -19.22 9.57 -7.77
CA ILE A 129 -20.32 10.20 -8.52
C ILE A 129 -21.51 10.54 -7.60
N ARG A 130 -21.86 9.65 -6.67
CA ARG A 130 -23.03 9.82 -5.81
C ARG A 130 -22.79 10.82 -4.67
N THR A 131 -21.54 11.07 -4.29
CA THR A 131 -21.22 11.97 -3.20
C THR A 131 -21.51 13.42 -3.58
N ARG A 132 -22.32 14.10 -2.77
CA ARG A 132 -22.47 15.56 -2.82
C ARG A 132 -21.56 16.17 -1.76
N GLY A 133 -20.59 16.99 -2.18
CA GLY A 133 -19.62 17.59 -1.27
C GLY A 133 -18.39 16.70 -1.06
N GLN A 134 -18.09 16.35 0.20
CA GLN A 134 -16.87 15.63 0.57
C GLN A 134 -17.10 14.12 0.70
N LEU A 135 -16.28 13.33 0.00
CA LEU A 135 -16.26 11.87 0.18
C LEU A 135 -15.48 11.53 1.46
N ARG A 136 -16.16 10.95 2.44
CA ARG A 136 -15.52 10.45 3.66
C ARG A 136 -15.17 8.97 3.47
N ARG A 137 -13.91 8.62 3.72
CA ARG A 137 -13.42 7.24 3.75
C ARG A 137 -12.87 6.95 5.14
N CYS A 138 -13.15 5.76 5.66
CA CYS A 138 -12.69 5.32 6.98
C CYS A 138 -11.64 4.22 6.78
N PHE A 139 -10.49 4.39 7.41
CA PHE A 139 -9.37 3.46 7.32
C PHE A 139 -8.72 3.26 8.69
N PRO A 140 -8.09 2.10 8.95
CA PRO A 140 -8.11 0.89 8.13
C PRO A 140 -9.48 0.18 8.17
N GLY A 141 -9.69 -0.77 7.25
CA GLY A 141 -10.89 -1.60 7.15
C GLY A 141 -10.80 -2.80 8.09
N PRO A 142 -10.66 -4.04 7.60
CA PRO A 142 -10.46 -5.21 8.45
C PRO A 142 -9.05 -5.26 9.07
N ALA A 143 -8.98 -5.77 10.30
CA ALA A 143 -7.74 -6.01 11.02
C ALA A 143 -7.72 -7.42 11.63
N VAL A 144 -6.64 -8.16 11.38
CA VAL A 144 -6.41 -9.51 11.94
C VAL A 144 -5.16 -9.49 12.80
N VAL A 145 -5.19 -10.21 13.92
CA VAL A 145 -4.05 -10.32 14.82
C VAL A 145 -3.56 -11.75 14.86
N ILE A 146 -2.27 -11.96 14.64
CA ILE A 146 -1.62 -13.27 14.75
C ILE A 146 -0.46 -13.23 15.73
N ASN A 147 -0.21 -14.36 16.40
CA ASN A 147 0.90 -14.48 17.35
C ASN A 147 2.25 -14.49 16.64
N GLN A 148 3.28 -13.97 17.31
CA GLN A 148 4.64 -13.92 16.79
C GLN A 148 5.19 -15.30 16.39
N ASP A 149 4.73 -16.38 17.04
CA ASP A 149 5.18 -17.74 16.74
C ASP A 149 4.78 -18.18 15.32
N ARG A 150 3.63 -17.68 14.81
CA ARG A 150 3.22 -17.89 13.41
C ARG A 150 4.17 -17.20 12.44
N ILE A 151 4.59 -15.98 12.74
CA ILE A 151 5.57 -15.25 11.91
C ILE A 151 6.97 -15.88 12.02
N ALA A 152 7.33 -16.45 13.18
CA ALA A 152 8.58 -17.16 13.34
C ALA A 152 8.65 -18.46 12.51
N ASP A 153 7.50 -19.11 12.30
CA ASP A 153 7.36 -20.31 11.48
C ASP A 153 7.55 -20.02 9.98
N THR A 154 8.68 -20.45 9.43
CA THR A 154 9.00 -20.30 8.01
C THR A 154 8.00 -21.01 7.09
N SER A 155 7.35 -22.10 7.54
CA SER A 155 6.33 -22.79 6.75
C SER A 155 5.05 -21.96 6.57
N PHE A 156 4.83 -20.97 7.43
CA PHE A 156 3.76 -19.97 7.30
C PHE A 156 4.25 -18.69 6.62
N LEU A 157 5.37 -18.12 7.09
CA LEU A 157 5.83 -16.80 6.63
C LEU A 157 6.23 -16.79 5.16
N LYS A 158 6.85 -17.87 4.66
CA LYS A 158 7.27 -17.95 3.25
C LYS A 158 6.08 -17.96 2.29
N PRO A 159 5.07 -18.85 2.42
CA PRO A 159 3.86 -18.79 1.58
C PRO A 159 3.11 -17.46 1.71
N LEU A 160 3.06 -16.85 2.89
CA LEU A 160 2.45 -15.54 3.07
C LEU A 160 3.18 -14.46 2.26
N ALA A 161 4.52 -14.42 2.31
CA ALA A 161 5.31 -13.47 1.54
C ALA A 161 5.15 -13.68 0.02
N GLU A 162 5.13 -14.94 -0.44
CA GLU A 162 4.88 -15.29 -1.84
C GLU A 162 3.47 -14.86 -2.29
N LEU A 163 2.45 -15.07 -1.45
CA LEU A 163 1.09 -14.63 -1.70
C LEU A 163 1.01 -13.10 -1.83
N LEU A 164 1.63 -12.35 -0.91
CA LEU A 164 1.62 -10.88 -0.95
C LEU A 164 2.28 -10.33 -2.22
N VAL A 165 3.39 -10.93 -2.65
CA VAL A 165 4.05 -10.58 -3.92
C VAL A 165 3.16 -10.91 -5.11
N LYS A 166 2.51 -12.07 -5.10
CA LYS A 166 1.58 -12.46 -6.15
C LYS A 166 0.42 -11.48 -6.26
N LEU A 167 -0.20 -11.10 -5.15
CA LEU A 167 -1.29 -10.13 -5.11
C LEU A 167 -0.84 -8.71 -5.51
N ASP A 168 0.42 -8.35 -5.26
CA ASP A 168 0.99 -7.08 -5.71
C ASP A 168 1.20 -7.05 -7.23
N ALA A 169 1.68 -8.15 -7.81
CA ALA A 169 1.99 -8.25 -9.24
C ALA A 169 0.76 -8.54 -10.12
N GLU A 170 -0.22 -9.30 -9.61
CA GLU A 170 -1.33 -9.82 -10.39
C GLU A 170 -2.67 -9.18 -9.99
N THR A 171 -3.48 -8.89 -11.01
CA THR A 171 -4.91 -8.59 -10.86
C THR A 171 -5.70 -9.72 -11.51
N PRO A 172 -6.19 -10.70 -10.73
CA PRO A 172 -6.97 -11.81 -11.30
C PRO A 172 -8.25 -11.31 -11.98
N GLU A 173 -8.68 -12.01 -13.03
CA GLU A 173 -9.87 -11.61 -13.79
C GLU A 173 -11.15 -11.59 -12.93
N GLU A 174 -11.20 -12.41 -11.87
CA GLU A 174 -12.34 -12.53 -10.96
C GLU A 174 -12.61 -11.26 -10.14
N VAL A 175 -11.62 -10.37 -10.02
CA VAL A 175 -11.75 -9.07 -9.33
C VAL A 175 -11.87 -7.90 -10.28
N LEU A 176 -11.82 -8.14 -11.58
CA LEU A 176 -12.13 -7.13 -12.57
C LEU A 176 -13.65 -6.86 -12.54
N PRO A 177 -14.08 -5.60 -12.41
CA PRO A 177 -15.50 -5.28 -12.47
C PRO A 177 -16.07 -5.70 -13.83
N THR A 178 -17.23 -6.35 -13.81
CA THR A 178 -17.94 -6.77 -15.02
C THR A 178 -19.28 -6.04 -15.11
N THR A 179 -19.58 -5.48 -16.27
CA THR A 179 -20.88 -4.89 -16.60
C THR A 179 -21.63 -5.77 -17.57
N THR A 180 -22.97 -5.73 -17.55
CA THR A 180 -23.78 -6.43 -18.54
C THR A 180 -24.16 -5.45 -19.64
N LYS A 181 -23.65 -5.65 -20.85
CA LYS A 181 -24.00 -4.87 -22.04
C LYS A 181 -24.67 -5.78 -23.06
N ALA A 182 -25.88 -5.41 -23.48
CA ALA A 182 -26.66 -6.15 -24.46
C ALA A 182 -26.82 -7.66 -24.13
N GLY A 183 -26.96 -8.00 -22.85
CA GLY A 183 -27.13 -9.39 -22.38
C GLY A 183 -25.83 -10.18 -22.15
N SER A 184 -24.67 -9.62 -22.52
CA SER A 184 -23.35 -10.26 -22.31
C SER A 184 -22.57 -9.58 -21.20
N LYS A 185 -21.89 -10.36 -20.35
CA LYS A 185 -20.93 -9.83 -19.37
C LYS A 185 -19.67 -9.36 -20.10
N VAL A 186 -19.32 -8.09 -19.93
CA VAL A 186 -18.13 -7.46 -20.48
C VAL A 186 -17.32 -6.89 -19.31
N ILE A 187 -16.01 -7.06 -19.33
CA ILE A 187 -15.12 -6.43 -18.36
C ILE A 187 -15.30 -4.91 -18.45
N GLU A 188 -15.72 -4.29 -17.34
CA GLU A 188 -15.87 -2.86 -17.21
C GLU A 188 -14.53 -2.25 -16.82
N VAL A 189 -13.69 -2.00 -17.82
CA VAL A 189 -12.34 -1.42 -17.68
C VAL A 189 -12.32 -0.07 -16.92
N ARG A 190 -13.48 0.56 -16.69
CA ARG A 190 -13.62 1.88 -16.09
C ARG A 190 -13.85 1.88 -14.57
N ASP A 191 -14.16 0.75 -13.95
CA ASP A 191 -14.40 0.70 -12.51
C ASP A 191 -13.21 0.12 -11.73
N THR A 192 -13.16 0.43 -10.44
CA THR A 192 -12.01 0.08 -9.59
C THR A 192 -11.98 -1.42 -9.31
N VAL A 193 -10.79 -2.02 -9.41
CA VAL A 193 -10.55 -3.43 -9.01
C VAL A 193 -11.06 -3.64 -7.59
N HIS A 194 -11.88 -4.67 -7.39
CA HIS A 194 -12.38 -4.98 -6.05
C HIS A 194 -11.25 -5.62 -5.22
N PRO A 195 -10.83 -5.02 -4.09
CA PRO A 195 -9.64 -5.44 -3.34
C PRO A 195 -9.85 -6.69 -2.48
N ARG A 196 -10.85 -7.53 -2.80
CA ARG A 196 -11.32 -8.63 -1.93
C ARG A 196 -10.24 -9.64 -1.58
N PHE A 197 -9.23 -9.83 -2.44
CA PHE A 197 -8.16 -10.75 -2.11
C PHE A 197 -7.28 -10.26 -0.95
N VAL A 198 -7.23 -8.95 -0.72
CA VAL A 198 -6.53 -8.36 0.43
C VAL A 198 -7.50 -8.08 1.56
N THR A 199 -8.68 -7.49 1.29
CA THR A 199 -9.62 -7.09 2.34
C THR A 199 -10.43 -8.26 2.92
N GLU A 200 -10.69 -9.32 2.14
CA GLU A 200 -11.52 -10.46 2.56
C GLU A 200 -10.72 -11.77 2.63
N LEU A 201 -10.08 -12.21 1.53
CA LEU A 201 -9.37 -13.50 1.48
C LEU A 201 -8.18 -13.52 2.44
N LEU A 202 -7.26 -12.56 2.31
CA LEU A 202 -6.09 -12.48 3.18
C LEU A 202 -6.52 -12.38 4.65
N THR A 203 -7.51 -11.55 4.95
CA THR A 203 -8.13 -11.44 6.27
C THR A 203 -8.71 -12.78 6.77
N GLY A 204 -9.29 -13.60 5.89
CA GLY A 204 -9.89 -14.87 6.27
C GLY A 204 -8.92 -16.04 6.44
N ILE A 205 -7.73 -15.97 5.84
CA ILE A 205 -6.69 -17.02 5.92
C ILE A 205 -5.62 -16.76 6.99
N LEU A 206 -5.51 -15.51 7.46
CA LEU A 206 -4.65 -15.10 8.58
C LEU A 206 -5.30 -15.47 9.92
#